data_AF-A0A6H9G992-F1
#
_entry.id   AF-A0A6H9G992-F1
#
_cell.length_a   1.000
_cell.length_b   1.000
_cell.length_c   1.000
_cell.angle_alpha   90.00
_cell.angle_beta   90.00
_cell.angle_gamma   90.00
#
_symmetry.space_group_name_H-M   'P 1'
#
loop_
_entity.id
_entity.type
_entity.pdbx_description
1 polymer ?
#
loop_
_entity_poly.entity_id
_entity_poly.type
_entity_poly.pdbx_seq_one_letter_code
_entity_poly.pdbx_strand_id
1 'polypeptide(L)'
;MPYLTESDAIRNAIDHFSHFPILWLDTEVADYNSKTPRLSLIQILADSTDLTGERVTILDVLDRPDLTNYFITKIMLVDRIEKVFHNASYDCKFLGGKGKVKKITCTLELAKKVPYYIAPLPNYQLKTVAECLCHFPAIDKTEQGGNWGKRPLTAAQLEYAQKDPVYTAQIHHRLLQLSHLITPDPAGENLERLTNRYWEIYQQWKILDTEMEHLKERLKSAIIQQKAAEINGFSVSYQNRTSKKVKLTELAKVVYLSGQDSQISLSLTNDLLKELGDLVQGLTIEETRQKISQLTIKQSEADFT
;
A
#
# COMPACT_ATOMS: atom_id res chain seq x y z
N MET A 1 24.81 6.39 -15.83
CA MET A 1 24.00 5.37 -15.14
C MET A 1 24.79 4.07 -15.10
N PRO A 2 25.32 3.69 -13.92
CA PRO A 2 26.00 2.41 -13.75
C PRO A 2 25.00 1.25 -13.78
N TYR A 3 25.10 0.37 -14.77
CA TYR A 3 24.42 -0.93 -14.81
C TYR A 3 25.43 -2.03 -14.47
N LEU A 4 25.24 -2.68 -13.33
CA LEU A 4 26.22 -3.60 -12.74
C LEU A 4 25.75 -5.05 -12.85
N THR A 5 26.55 -5.88 -13.51
CA THR A 5 26.33 -7.32 -13.67
C THR A 5 27.30 -8.18 -12.85
N GLU A 6 28.51 -7.70 -12.60
CA GLU A 6 29.54 -8.47 -11.88
C GLU A 6 29.28 -8.51 -10.36
N SER A 7 29.46 -9.68 -9.75
CA SER A 7 29.16 -9.90 -8.31
C SER A 7 29.89 -8.90 -7.41
N ASP A 8 31.20 -8.71 -7.65
CA ASP A 8 32.03 -7.84 -6.82
C ASP A 8 31.66 -6.36 -7.01
N ALA A 9 31.35 -5.96 -8.25
CA ALA A 9 30.89 -4.60 -8.54
C ALA A 9 29.57 -4.31 -7.81
N ILE A 10 28.62 -5.25 -7.84
CA ILE A 10 27.35 -5.13 -7.12
C ILE A 10 27.58 -5.06 -5.61
N ARG A 11 28.40 -5.95 -5.03
CA ARG A 11 28.70 -5.93 -3.58
C ARG A 11 29.34 -4.61 -3.16
N ASN A 12 30.30 -4.12 -3.92
CA ASN A 12 30.95 -2.83 -3.68
C ASN A 12 29.95 -1.66 -3.76
N ALA A 13 29.03 -1.67 -4.72
CA ALA A 13 27.98 -0.67 -4.81
C ALA A 13 27.03 -0.73 -3.59
N ILE A 14 26.64 -1.93 -3.16
CA ILE A 14 25.80 -2.12 -1.96
C ILE A 14 26.50 -1.58 -0.71
N ASP A 15 27.78 -1.90 -0.52
CA ASP A 15 28.55 -1.38 0.62
C ASP A 15 28.71 0.14 0.53
N HIS A 16 28.93 0.71 -0.66
CA HIS A 16 28.93 2.17 -0.86
C HIS A 16 27.60 2.79 -0.42
N PHE A 17 26.47 2.29 -0.92
CA PHE A 17 25.13 2.81 -0.58
C PHE A 17 24.77 2.65 0.90
N SER A 18 25.39 1.71 1.62
CA SER A 18 25.16 1.51 3.05
C SER A 18 25.61 2.68 3.95
N HIS A 19 26.35 3.65 3.38
CA HIS A 19 26.79 4.86 4.07
C HIS A 19 25.83 6.04 3.92
N PHE A 20 24.83 5.96 3.04
CA PHE A 20 23.88 7.04 2.83
C PHE A 20 22.72 6.96 3.84
N PRO A 21 22.19 8.10 4.30
CA PRO A 21 21.11 8.12 5.28
C PRO A 21 19.73 7.85 4.68
N ILE A 22 19.59 8.00 3.36
CA ILE A 22 18.35 7.82 2.60
C ILE A 22 18.67 7.28 1.22
N LEU A 23 17.84 6.37 0.73
CA LEU A 23 17.91 5.83 -0.62
C LEU A 23 16.51 5.82 -1.23
N TRP A 24 16.39 6.28 -2.47
CA TRP A 24 15.20 6.10 -3.31
C TRP A 24 15.42 4.89 -4.19
N LEU A 25 14.47 3.96 -4.10
CA LEU A 25 14.62 2.61 -4.58
C LEU A 25 13.42 2.23 -5.44
N ASP A 26 13.68 1.35 -6.40
CA ASP A 26 12.66 0.64 -7.16
C ASP A 26 13.14 -0.78 -7.48
N THR A 27 12.25 -1.64 -7.96
CA THR A 27 12.61 -2.98 -8.41
C THR A 27 11.89 -3.41 -9.69
N GLU A 28 12.55 -4.25 -10.47
CA GLU A 28 11.91 -4.93 -11.61
C GLU A 28 11.83 -6.43 -11.40
N VAL A 29 10.72 -7.02 -11.83
CA VAL A 29 10.38 -8.42 -11.56
C VAL A 29 10.17 -9.19 -12.86
N ALA A 30 10.92 -10.28 -13.03
CA ALA A 30 10.71 -11.23 -14.12
C ALA A 30 9.55 -12.17 -13.80
N ASP A 31 8.84 -12.60 -14.86
CA ASP A 31 7.74 -13.58 -14.78
C ASP A 31 6.65 -13.19 -13.76
N TYR A 32 6.25 -11.91 -13.74
CA TYR A 32 5.35 -11.36 -12.72
C TYR A 32 3.98 -12.08 -12.62
N ASN A 33 3.51 -12.66 -13.73
CA ASN A 33 2.27 -13.46 -13.79
C ASN A 33 2.43 -14.92 -13.36
N SER A 34 3.66 -15.37 -13.08
CA SER A 34 3.92 -16.74 -12.66
C SER A 34 3.67 -16.95 -11.18
N LYS A 35 3.64 -18.22 -10.73
CA LYS A 35 3.56 -18.56 -9.31
C LYS A 35 4.85 -18.23 -8.54
N THR A 36 5.95 -18.01 -9.26
CA THR A 36 7.29 -17.80 -8.71
C THR A 36 7.95 -16.61 -9.41
N PRO A 37 7.43 -15.40 -9.23
CA PRO A 37 8.05 -14.19 -9.77
C PRO A 37 9.45 -14.02 -9.20
N ARG A 38 10.38 -13.53 -10.02
CA ARG A 38 11.81 -13.46 -9.68
C ARG A 38 12.27 -12.01 -9.71
N LEU A 39 12.92 -11.56 -8.65
CA LEU A 39 13.53 -10.23 -8.62
C LEU A 39 14.63 -10.18 -9.68
N SER A 40 14.53 -9.21 -10.60
CA SER A 40 15.44 -9.08 -11.73
C SER A 40 16.43 -7.94 -11.50
N LEU A 41 15.93 -6.76 -11.15
CA LEU A 41 16.75 -5.56 -10.96
C LEU A 41 16.41 -4.89 -9.63
N ILE A 42 17.41 -4.19 -9.08
CA ILE A 42 17.24 -3.23 -7.99
C ILE A 42 17.85 -1.91 -8.47
N GLN A 43 17.08 -0.83 -8.46
CA GLN A 43 17.57 0.50 -8.82
C GLN A 43 17.73 1.37 -7.58
N ILE A 44 18.83 2.12 -7.53
CA ILE A 44 19.23 2.88 -6.35
C ILE A 44 19.63 4.29 -6.74
N LEU A 45 18.97 5.26 -6.12
CA LEU A 45 19.38 6.65 -6.11
C LEU A 45 19.69 7.09 -4.68
N ALA A 46 20.85 7.72 -4.50
CA ALA A 46 21.29 8.23 -3.19
C ALA A 46 21.38 9.77 -3.14
N ASP A 47 21.19 10.45 -4.28
CA ASP A 47 21.17 11.91 -4.37
C ASP A 47 19.94 12.39 -5.14
N SER A 48 18.95 12.92 -4.41
CA SER A 48 17.72 13.43 -5.00
C SER A 48 17.87 14.69 -5.86
N THR A 49 19.04 15.32 -5.88
CA THR A 49 19.32 16.43 -6.81
C THR A 49 19.59 15.92 -8.23
N ASP A 50 19.74 14.61 -8.42
CA ASP A 50 19.81 14.01 -9.75
C ASP A 50 18.43 13.93 -10.40
N LEU A 51 18.18 14.82 -11.34
CA LEU A 51 16.97 14.82 -12.16
C LEU A 51 17.13 14.05 -13.48
N THR A 52 18.37 13.76 -13.89
CA THR A 52 18.66 13.07 -15.15
C THR A 52 18.63 11.55 -14.96
N GLY A 53 18.93 11.09 -13.75
CA GLY A 53 19.07 9.69 -13.37
C GLY A 53 20.46 9.14 -13.66
N GLU A 54 21.42 9.97 -14.07
CA GLU A 54 22.77 9.52 -14.44
C GLU A 54 23.52 8.84 -13.28
N ARG A 55 23.17 9.20 -12.04
CA ARG A 55 23.72 8.66 -10.79
C ARG A 55 22.87 7.53 -10.21
N VAL A 56 21.78 7.14 -10.87
CA VAL A 56 21.05 5.92 -10.54
C VAL A 56 21.92 4.72 -10.89
N THR A 57 22.10 3.83 -9.92
CA THR A 57 22.78 2.55 -10.12
C THR A 57 21.76 1.43 -10.22
N ILE A 58 21.87 0.63 -11.27
CA ILE A 58 21.03 -0.53 -11.53
C ILE A 58 21.83 -1.80 -11.24
N LEU A 59 21.34 -2.60 -10.30
CA LEU A 59 21.94 -3.89 -9.93
C LEU A 59 21.20 -5.03 -10.63
N ASP A 60 21.95 -5.85 -11.37
CA ASP A 60 21.40 -7.07 -11.97
C ASP A 60 21.47 -8.25 -10.99
N VAL A 61 20.31 -8.61 -10.43
CA VAL A 61 20.19 -9.62 -9.37
C VAL A 61 19.35 -10.83 -9.80
N LEU A 62 19.03 -10.93 -11.09
CA LEU A 62 18.24 -12.04 -11.63
C LEU A 62 18.92 -13.37 -11.32
N ASP A 63 18.19 -14.28 -10.68
CA ASP A 63 18.65 -15.60 -10.25
C ASP A 63 19.88 -15.58 -9.31
N ARG A 64 20.10 -14.47 -8.59
CA ARG A 64 21.26 -14.27 -7.69
C ARG A 64 20.83 -13.99 -6.25
N PRO A 65 20.27 -15.00 -5.55
CA PRO A 65 19.74 -14.82 -4.21
C PRO A 65 20.79 -14.39 -3.20
N ASP A 66 22.07 -14.70 -3.41
CA ASP A 66 23.17 -14.27 -2.54
C ASP A 66 23.36 -12.75 -2.55
N LEU A 67 23.23 -12.10 -3.72
CA LEU A 67 23.31 -10.65 -3.85
C LEU A 67 22.06 -9.96 -3.30
N THR A 68 20.88 -10.52 -3.57
CA THR A 68 19.63 -10.02 -2.98
C THR A 68 19.66 -10.10 -1.47
N ASN A 69 20.10 -11.22 -0.89
CA ASN A 69 20.26 -11.36 0.56
C ASN A 69 21.31 -10.40 1.13
N TYR A 70 22.38 -10.13 0.38
CA TYR A 70 23.39 -9.14 0.76
C TYR A 70 22.78 -7.73 0.81
N PHE A 71 22.03 -7.33 -0.23
CA PHE A 71 21.31 -6.06 -0.26
C PHE A 71 20.33 -5.93 0.90
N ILE A 72 19.54 -6.98 1.17
CA ILE A 72 18.59 -7.01 2.29
C ILE A 72 19.32 -6.75 3.61
N THR A 73 20.41 -7.47 3.85
CA THR A 73 21.17 -7.38 5.11
C THR A 73 21.82 -6.02 5.30
N LYS A 74 22.40 -5.46 4.23
CA LYS A 74 23.19 -4.22 4.29
C LYS A 74 22.37 -2.95 4.19
N ILE A 75 21.17 -3.02 3.60
CA ILE A 75 20.33 -1.85 3.32
C ILE A 75 18.95 -2.00 3.97
N MET A 76 18.19 -3.04 3.61
CA MET A 76 16.76 -3.13 3.95
C MET A 76 16.53 -3.31 5.45
N LEU A 77 17.35 -4.11 6.13
CA LEU A 77 17.24 -4.36 7.56
C LEU A 77 17.90 -3.27 8.42
N VAL A 78 18.57 -2.30 7.80
CA VAL A 78 19.35 -1.28 8.49
C VAL A 78 18.51 -0.05 8.79
N ASP A 79 18.31 0.26 10.07
CA ASP A 79 17.41 1.34 10.52
C ASP A 79 17.96 2.75 10.28
N ARG A 80 19.29 2.94 10.26
CA ARG A 80 19.88 4.26 9.97
C ARG A 80 19.59 4.77 8.55
N ILE A 81 19.31 3.85 7.62
CA ILE A 81 19.05 4.14 6.20
C ILE A 81 17.55 4.21 6.01
N GLU A 82 17.02 5.33 5.56
CA GLU A 82 15.64 5.41 5.09
C GLU A 82 15.52 4.83 3.69
N LYS A 83 14.52 3.97 3.46
CA LYS A 83 14.24 3.41 2.14
C LYS A 83 12.93 3.98 1.63
N VAL A 84 13.01 4.73 0.54
CA VAL A 84 11.85 5.36 -0.09
C VAL A 84 11.50 4.59 -1.36
N PHE A 85 10.27 4.09 -1.42
CA PHE A 85 9.72 3.40 -2.59
C PHE A 85 8.36 4.00 -2.96
N HIS A 86 7.98 3.84 -4.22
CA HIS A 86 6.58 3.96 -4.62
C HIS A 86 5.91 2.59 -4.58
N ASN A 87 4.85 2.43 -3.77
CA ASN A 87 4.23 1.13 -3.49
C ASN A 87 5.16 0.11 -2.78
N ALA A 88 5.91 0.58 -1.77
CA ALA A 88 6.90 -0.20 -1.01
C ALA A 88 6.47 -1.60 -0.58
N SER A 89 5.16 -1.81 -0.32
CA SER A 89 4.63 -3.11 0.06
C SER A 89 4.85 -4.21 -0.97
N TYR A 90 4.93 -3.85 -2.26
CA TYR A 90 5.19 -4.76 -3.37
C TYR A 90 6.67 -5.19 -3.36
N ASP A 91 7.59 -4.23 -3.42
CA ASP A 91 9.04 -4.47 -3.45
C ASP A 91 9.54 -5.21 -2.21
N CYS A 92 8.99 -4.85 -1.04
CA CYS A 92 9.34 -5.51 0.22
C CYS A 92 9.05 -7.01 0.19
N LYS A 93 8.15 -7.53 -0.65
CA LYS A 93 7.94 -8.99 -0.77
C LYS A 93 9.20 -9.70 -1.24
N PHE A 94 9.97 -9.06 -2.12
CA PHE A 94 11.21 -9.57 -2.68
C PHE A 94 12.43 -9.19 -1.84
N LEU A 95 12.31 -8.11 -1.06
CA LEU A 95 13.41 -7.50 -0.30
C LEU A 95 13.31 -7.74 1.23
N GLY A 96 12.89 -8.94 1.63
CA GLY A 96 12.97 -9.41 3.03
C GLY A 96 11.65 -9.42 3.82
N GLY A 97 10.57 -8.89 3.25
CA GLY A 97 9.22 -8.87 3.80
C GLY A 97 8.94 -7.63 4.67
N LYS A 98 7.73 -7.08 4.56
CA LYS A 98 7.30 -5.84 5.24
C LYS A 98 7.56 -5.84 6.76
N GLY A 99 7.50 -6.99 7.43
CA GLY A 99 7.73 -7.10 8.87
C GLY A 99 9.21 -7.00 9.30
N LYS A 100 10.16 -7.19 8.38
CA LYS A 100 11.60 -7.17 8.69
C LYS A 100 12.28 -5.87 8.28
N VAL A 101 11.89 -5.32 7.12
CA VAL A 101 12.48 -4.09 6.59
C VAL A 101 12.24 -2.92 7.57
N LYS A 102 13.27 -2.12 7.79
CA LYS A 102 13.26 -0.99 8.76
C LYS A 102 13.14 0.34 8.04
N LYS A 103 12.65 1.39 8.71
CA LYS A 103 12.59 2.79 8.23
C LYS A 103 12.23 2.93 6.74
N ILE A 104 10.99 2.57 6.40
CA ILE A 104 10.45 2.65 5.04
C ILE A 104 9.51 3.84 4.92
N THR A 105 9.66 4.61 3.84
CA THR A 105 8.70 5.63 3.41
C THR A 105 8.08 5.18 2.09
N CYS A 106 6.74 5.18 2.04
CA CYS A 106 5.99 4.78 0.85
C CYS A 106 5.29 5.99 0.24
N THR A 107 5.75 6.45 -0.93
CA THR A 107 5.17 7.65 -1.57
C THR A 107 3.74 7.43 -2.04
N LEU A 108 3.35 6.18 -2.36
CA LEU A 108 1.96 5.83 -2.67
C LEU A 108 1.02 6.10 -1.49
N GLU A 109 1.42 5.65 -0.29
CA GLU A 109 0.61 5.83 0.91
C GLU A 109 0.60 7.29 1.40
N LEU A 110 1.69 8.03 1.16
CA LEU A 110 1.72 9.48 1.38
C LEU A 110 0.79 10.20 0.40
N ALA A 111 0.81 9.84 -0.89
CA ALA A 111 -0.03 10.47 -1.91
C ALA A 111 -1.53 10.25 -1.65
N LYS A 112 -1.94 9.06 -1.19
CA LYS A 112 -3.34 8.76 -0.81
C LYS A 112 -3.87 9.62 0.34
N LYS A 113 -2.99 10.19 1.17
CA LYS A 113 -3.38 11.09 2.25
C LYS A 113 -3.59 12.53 1.78
N VAL A 114 -3.15 12.87 0.56
CA VAL A 114 -3.35 14.20 0.01
C VAL A 114 -4.81 14.36 -0.42
N PRO A 115 -5.57 15.30 0.16
CA PRO A 115 -6.95 15.54 -0.23
C PRO A 115 -7.08 15.94 -1.71
N TYR A 116 -8.16 15.50 -2.35
CA TYR A 116 -8.45 15.78 -3.76
C TYR A 116 -8.40 17.28 -4.11
N TYR A 117 -8.89 18.15 -3.23
CA TYR A 117 -8.90 19.60 -3.47
C TYR A 117 -7.51 20.24 -3.42
N ILE A 118 -6.51 19.58 -2.82
CA ILE A 118 -5.12 20.04 -2.80
C ILE A 118 -4.39 19.52 -4.03
N ALA A 119 -4.61 18.24 -4.39
CA ALA A 119 -4.07 17.65 -5.59
C ALA A 119 -5.04 16.65 -6.22
N PRO A 120 -5.69 17.01 -7.33
CA PRO A 120 -6.59 16.10 -8.03
C PRO A 120 -5.75 15.07 -8.80
N LEU A 121 -5.66 13.86 -8.23
CA LEU A 121 -4.95 12.75 -8.84
C LEU A 121 -5.95 11.75 -9.45
N PRO A 122 -5.85 11.43 -10.76
CA PRO A 122 -6.78 10.50 -11.40
C PRO A 122 -6.53 9.05 -10.94
N ASN A 123 -5.29 8.73 -10.58
CA ASN A 123 -4.88 7.51 -9.89
C ASN A 123 -3.56 7.78 -9.17
N TYR A 124 -3.06 6.79 -8.44
CA TYR A 124 -1.85 6.92 -7.63
C TYR A 124 -0.63 6.16 -8.18
N GLN A 125 -0.60 5.82 -9.48
CA GLN A 125 0.57 5.21 -10.09
C GLN A 125 1.76 6.17 -10.08
N LEU A 126 2.98 5.66 -9.94
CA LEU A 126 4.22 6.46 -9.85
C LEU A 126 4.27 7.57 -10.91
N LYS A 127 4.10 7.21 -12.18
CA LYS A 127 4.22 8.13 -13.32
C LYS A 127 3.13 9.20 -13.32
N THR A 128 1.89 8.81 -13.01
CA THR A 128 0.79 9.76 -12.87
C THR A 128 1.04 10.75 -11.73
N VAL A 129 1.54 10.27 -10.59
CA VAL A 129 1.87 11.16 -9.46
C VAL A 129 3.05 12.08 -9.81
N ALA A 130 4.05 11.60 -10.55
CA ALA A 130 5.18 12.42 -11.02
C ALA A 130 4.71 13.54 -11.97
N GLU A 131 3.91 13.20 -12.98
CA GLU A 131 3.33 14.16 -13.94
C GLU A 131 2.48 15.22 -13.22
N CYS A 132 1.54 14.78 -12.36
CA CYS A 132 0.58 15.68 -11.73
C CYS A 132 1.17 16.52 -10.59
N LEU A 133 2.01 15.95 -9.72
CA LEU A 133 2.52 16.66 -8.54
C LEU A 133 3.85 17.35 -8.77
N CYS A 134 4.68 16.81 -9.65
CA CYS A 134 6.06 17.27 -9.88
C CYS A 134 6.25 17.89 -11.28
N HIS A 135 5.17 17.99 -12.08
CA HIS A 135 5.18 18.62 -13.40
C HIS A 135 6.17 18.00 -14.39
N PHE A 136 6.43 16.69 -14.26
CA PHE A 136 7.16 15.98 -15.31
C PHE A 136 6.36 16.00 -16.62
N PRO A 137 7.04 16.06 -17.78
CA PRO A 137 6.38 15.84 -19.07
C PRO A 137 5.81 14.42 -19.11
N ALA A 138 4.93 14.15 -20.09
CA ALA A 138 4.35 12.83 -20.28
C ALA A 138 5.42 11.74 -20.29
N ILE A 139 5.29 10.78 -19.37
CA ILE A 139 6.28 9.74 -19.13
C ILE A 139 5.89 8.51 -19.94
N ASP A 140 6.84 7.97 -20.70
CA ASP A 140 6.65 6.72 -21.43
C ASP A 140 6.42 5.54 -20.47
N LYS A 141 5.37 4.76 -20.73
CA LYS A 141 4.95 3.61 -19.92
C LYS A 141 5.20 2.28 -20.63
N THR A 142 5.80 2.29 -21.82
CA THR A 142 5.96 1.12 -22.69
C THR A 142 6.65 -0.06 -22.01
N GLU A 143 7.73 0.19 -21.27
CA GLU A 143 8.51 -0.88 -20.62
C GLU A 143 7.94 -1.34 -19.25
N GLN A 144 6.83 -0.76 -18.77
CA GLN A 144 6.23 -1.14 -17.48
C GLN A 144 5.81 -2.63 -17.44
N GLY A 145 5.39 -3.17 -18.59
CA GLY A 145 5.04 -4.58 -18.77
C GLY A 145 6.14 -5.39 -19.48
N GLY A 146 7.35 -4.85 -19.59
CA GLY A 146 8.46 -5.44 -20.34
C GLY A 146 8.91 -6.78 -19.79
N ASN A 147 9.59 -7.58 -20.63
CA ASN A 147 10.20 -8.82 -20.18
C ASN A 147 11.51 -8.54 -19.43
N TRP A 148 11.42 -8.32 -18.12
CA TRP A 148 12.56 -8.09 -17.25
C TRP A 148 13.41 -9.34 -16.98
N GLY A 149 12.98 -10.53 -17.42
CA GLY A 149 13.80 -11.75 -17.38
C GLY A 149 14.75 -11.89 -18.57
N LYS A 150 14.61 -11.03 -19.60
CA LYS A 150 15.44 -11.06 -20.81
C LYS A 150 16.85 -10.54 -20.51
N ARG A 151 17.87 -11.16 -21.11
CA ARG A 151 19.23 -10.61 -21.22
C ARG A 151 19.76 -10.72 -22.66
N PRO A 152 20.53 -9.73 -23.16
CA PRO A 152 20.76 -8.43 -22.54
C PRO A 152 19.47 -7.59 -22.50
N LEU A 153 19.39 -6.66 -21.54
CA LEU A 153 18.32 -5.66 -21.50
C LEU A 153 18.49 -4.65 -22.64
N THR A 154 17.38 -4.12 -23.15
CA THR A 154 17.42 -3.06 -24.17
C THR A 154 17.80 -1.72 -23.55
N ALA A 155 18.23 -0.77 -24.39
CA ALA A 155 18.48 0.60 -23.94
C ALA A 155 17.22 1.24 -23.33
N ALA A 156 16.04 0.99 -23.93
CA ALA A 156 14.77 1.48 -23.42
C ALA A 156 14.42 0.92 -22.03
N GLN A 157 14.68 -0.37 -21.79
CA GLN A 157 14.49 -0.98 -20.47
C GLN A 157 15.42 -0.35 -19.41
N LEU A 158 16.68 -0.12 -19.76
CA LEU A 158 17.63 0.52 -18.85
C LEU A 158 17.26 1.99 -18.57
N GLU A 159 16.83 2.73 -19.59
CA GLU A 159 16.35 4.10 -19.44
C GLU A 159 15.09 4.16 -18.57
N TYR A 160 14.13 3.25 -18.77
CA TYR A 160 12.94 3.15 -17.92
C TYR A 160 13.33 2.93 -16.45
N ALA A 161 14.10 1.88 -16.18
CA ALA A 161 14.53 1.50 -14.84
C ALA A 161 15.33 2.62 -14.16
N GLN A 162 16.12 3.37 -14.93
CA GLN A 162 16.88 4.51 -14.44
C GLN A 162 15.97 5.63 -13.91
N LYS A 163 14.80 5.88 -14.51
CA LYS A 163 13.97 7.04 -14.17
C LYS A 163 13.10 6.84 -12.93
N ASP A 164 12.69 5.62 -12.61
CA ASP A 164 11.71 5.38 -11.55
C ASP A 164 12.19 5.78 -10.14
N PRO A 165 13.47 5.58 -9.74
CA PRO A 165 14.00 6.16 -8.51
C PRO A 165 14.06 7.69 -8.51
N VAL A 166 14.27 8.33 -9.67
CA VAL A 166 14.26 9.80 -9.81
C VAL A 166 12.85 10.33 -9.56
N TYR A 167 11.84 9.73 -10.18
CA TYR A 167 10.45 10.09 -9.95
C TYR A 167 10.07 9.88 -8.48
N THR A 168 10.46 8.76 -7.90
CA THR A 168 10.24 8.46 -6.48
C THR A 168 10.86 9.54 -5.57
N ALA A 169 12.07 10.00 -5.89
CA ALA A 169 12.72 11.09 -5.16
C ALA A 169 11.98 12.42 -5.25
N GLN A 170 11.57 12.83 -6.45
CA GLN A 170 10.85 14.10 -6.62
C GLN A 170 9.48 14.07 -5.97
N ILE A 171 8.74 12.96 -6.11
CA ILE A 171 7.44 12.78 -5.46
C ILE A 171 7.60 12.80 -3.95
N HIS A 172 8.62 12.13 -3.40
CA HIS A 172 8.88 12.13 -1.98
C HIS A 172 9.03 13.56 -1.44
N HIS A 173 9.91 14.35 -2.04
CA HIS A 173 10.11 15.75 -1.64
C HIS A 173 8.84 16.59 -1.78
N ARG A 174 8.11 16.41 -2.89
CA ARG A 174 6.86 17.15 -3.11
C ARG A 174 5.80 16.81 -2.06
N LEU A 175 5.66 15.55 -1.70
CA LEU A 175 4.71 15.11 -0.67
C LEU A 175 5.11 15.61 0.72
N LEU A 176 6.40 15.67 1.04
CA LEU A 176 6.87 16.30 2.28
C LEU A 176 6.53 17.79 2.33
N GLN A 177 6.69 18.53 1.23
CA GLN A 177 6.27 19.94 1.16
C GLN A 177 4.76 20.10 1.35
N LEU A 178 3.96 19.24 0.73
CA LEU A 178 2.50 19.25 0.86
C LEU A 178 2.02 18.82 2.25
N SER A 179 2.84 18.08 3.02
CA SER A 179 2.45 17.57 4.33
C SER A 179 1.98 18.67 5.29
N HIS A 180 2.59 19.86 5.23
CA HIS A 180 2.18 21.02 6.03
C HIS A 180 0.80 21.55 5.69
N LEU A 181 0.33 21.35 4.46
CA LEU A 181 -1.01 21.79 4.01
C LEU A 181 -2.10 20.76 4.38
N ILE A 182 -1.74 19.48 4.47
CA ILE A 182 -2.71 18.39 4.72
C ILE A 182 -2.90 18.10 6.22
N THR A 183 -1.96 18.51 7.06
CA THR A 183 -2.08 18.46 8.53
C THR A 183 -1.90 19.85 9.13
N PRO A 184 -2.89 20.75 8.97
CA PRO A 184 -2.88 22.03 9.65
C PRO A 184 -2.92 21.84 11.17
N ASP A 185 -2.42 22.83 11.92
CA ASP A 185 -2.52 22.84 13.38
C ASP A 185 -4.00 22.86 13.81
N PRO A 186 -4.49 21.84 14.53
CA PRO A 186 -5.87 21.81 15.00
C PRO A 186 -6.27 23.02 15.85
N ALA A 187 -5.32 23.67 16.54
CA ALA A 187 -5.61 24.86 17.34
C ALA A 187 -5.97 26.09 16.49
N GLY A 188 -5.52 26.12 15.23
CA GLY A 188 -5.81 27.20 14.28
C GLY A 188 -7.04 26.95 13.41
N GLU A 189 -7.74 25.83 13.59
CA GLU A 189 -8.87 25.46 12.74
C GLU A 189 -10.14 26.23 13.05
N ASN A 190 -10.89 26.57 11.98
CA ASN A 190 -12.21 27.16 12.10
C ASN A 190 -13.27 26.05 11.98
N LEU A 191 -13.87 25.69 13.11
CA LEU A 191 -14.84 24.59 13.21
C LEU A 191 -16.06 24.81 12.31
N GLU A 192 -16.59 26.03 12.25
CA GLU A 192 -17.76 26.35 11.42
C GLU A 192 -17.46 26.18 9.93
N ARG A 193 -16.29 26.66 9.48
CA ARG A 193 -15.83 26.46 8.10
C ARG A 193 -15.68 24.97 7.77
N LEU A 194 -15.10 24.19 8.68
CA LEU A 194 -14.92 22.74 8.51
C LEU A 194 -16.27 22.01 8.43
N THR A 195 -17.21 22.32 9.34
CA THR A 195 -18.53 21.68 9.34
C THR A 195 -19.33 22.05 8.10
N ASN A 196 -19.30 23.31 7.68
CA ASN A 196 -20.02 23.76 6.48
C ASN A 196 -19.47 23.06 5.23
N ARG A 197 -18.14 23.00 5.09
CA ARG A 197 -17.51 22.30 3.95
C ARG A 197 -17.80 20.81 3.96
N TYR A 198 -17.82 20.18 5.14
CA TYR A 198 -18.20 18.77 5.27
C TYR A 198 -19.63 18.52 4.76
N TRP A 199 -20.59 19.32 5.21
CA TRP A 199 -21.99 19.16 4.82
C TRP A 199 -22.23 19.42 3.34
N GLU A 200 -21.58 20.43 2.76
CA GLU A 200 -21.65 20.71 1.33
C GLU A 200 -21.21 19.49 0.49
N ILE A 201 -20.08 18.89 0.83
CA ILE A 201 -19.57 17.69 0.16
C ILE A 201 -20.50 16.49 0.41
N TYR A 202 -20.99 16.33 1.64
CA TYR A 202 -21.86 15.21 1.99
C TYR A 202 -23.16 15.20 1.18
N GLN A 203 -23.79 16.36 0.97
CA GLN A 203 -25.02 16.43 0.18
C GLN A 203 -24.78 16.05 -1.29
N GLN A 204 -23.69 16.54 -1.89
CA GLN A 204 -23.32 16.17 -3.26
C GLN A 204 -22.98 14.68 -3.36
N TRP A 205 -22.20 14.17 -2.42
CA TRP A 205 -21.84 12.75 -2.37
C TRP A 205 -23.07 11.86 -2.24
N LYS A 206 -24.03 12.19 -1.38
CA LYS A 206 -25.24 11.39 -1.16
C LYS A 206 -26.08 11.21 -2.43
N ILE A 207 -26.22 12.27 -3.23
CA ILE A 207 -26.96 12.22 -4.50
C ILE A 207 -26.22 11.31 -5.49
N LEU A 208 -24.91 11.51 -5.64
CA LEU A 208 -24.08 10.73 -6.57
C LEU A 208 -23.97 9.25 -6.14
N ASP A 209 -23.89 8.97 -4.85
CA ASP A 209 -23.83 7.62 -4.30
C ASP A 209 -25.11 6.84 -4.63
N THR A 210 -26.26 7.49 -4.48
CA THR A 210 -27.56 6.90 -4.85
C THR A 210 -27.62 6.54 -6.33
N GLU A 211 -27.19 7.45 -7.21
CA GLU A 211 -27.15 7.19 -8.66
C GLU A 211 -26.16 6.08 -9.01
N MET A 212 -24.97 6.09 -8.40
CA MET A 212 -23.93 5.09 -8.59
C MET A 212 -24.40 3.69 -8.20
N GLU A 213 -25.04 3.52 -7.04
CA GLU A 213 -25.58 2.24 -6.57
C GLU A 213 -26.70 1.72 -7.49
N HIS A 214 -27.57 2.62 -7.96
CA HIS A 214 -28.60 2.24 -8.94
C HIS A 214 -28.00 1.73 -10.25
N LEU A 215 -26.98 2.41 -10.78
CA LEU A 215 -26.27 2.00 -11.98
C LEU A 215 -25.55 0.66 -11.79
N LYS A 216 -24.88 0.45 -10.65
CA LYS A 216 -24.20 -0.82 -10.33
C LYS A 216 -25.17 -2.00 -10.32
N GLU A 217 -26.31 -1.89 -9.65
CA GLU A 217 -27.29 -2.99 -9.61
C GLU A 217 -27.92 -3.26 -10.98
N ARG A 218 -28.15 -2.22 -11.79
CA ARG A 218 -28.60 -2.38 -13.18
C ARG A 218 -27.54 -3.06 -14.06
N LEU A 219 -26.28 -2.65 -13.96
CA LEU A 219 -25.16 -3.26 -14.69
C LEU A 219 -25.00 -4.74 -14.31
N LYS A 220 -24.99 -5.06 -13.02
CA LYS A 220 -24.93 -6.43 -12.51
C LYS A 220 -26.08 -7.27 -13.07
N SER A 221 -27.32 -6.77 -13.01
CA SER A 221 -28.50 -7.46 -13.55
C SER A 221 -28.38 -7.70 -15.05
N ALA A 222 -27.92 -6.70 -15.80
CA ALA A 222 -27.71 -6.79 -17.25
C ALA A 222 -26.61 -7.80 -17.62
N ILE A 223 -25.46 -7.77 -16.94
CA ILE A 223 -24.32 -8.69 -17.17
C ILE A 223 -24.78 -10.14 -16.96
N ILE A 224 -25.53 -10.42 -15.88
CA ILE A 224 -26.07 -11.76 -15.59
C ILE A 224 -27.02 -12.21 -16.70
N GLN A 225 -28.01 -11.37 -17.05
CA GLN A 225 -29.04 -11.73 -18.03
C GLN A 225 -28.48 -11.92 -19.44
N GLN A 226 -27.50 -11.09 -19.82
CA GLN A 226 -26.86 -11.12 -21.13
C GLN A 226 -25.70 -12.12 -21.20
N LYS A 227 -25.36 -12.77 -20.09
CA LYS A 227 -24.24 -13.73 -19.99
C LYS A 227 -22.91 -13.13 -20.46
N ALA A 228 -22.69 -11.84 -20.19
CA ALA A 228 -21.43 -11.19 -20.50
C ALA A 228 -20.35 -11.62 -19.49
N ALA A 229 -19.15 -11.97 -19.97
CA ALA A 229 -18.04 -12.34 -19.10
C ALA A 229 -17.42 -11.11 -18.41
N GLU A 230 -17.17 -10.07 -19.20
CA GLU A 230 -16.65 -8.77 -18.75
C GLU A 230 -17.07 -7.68 -19.75
N ILE A 231 -17.36 -6.48 -19.27
CA ILE A 231 -17.60 -5.30 -20.10
C ILE A 231 -16.99 -4.06 -19.46
N ASN A 232 -16.07 -3.39 -20.14
CA ASN A 232 -15.43 -2.15 -19.68
C ASN A 232 -14.94 -2.20 -18.21
N GLY A 233 -14.34 -3.33 -17.80
CA GLY A 233 -13.87 -3.55 -16.42
C GLY A 233 -14.93 -3.98 -15.40
N PHE A 234 -16.18 -4.17 -15.83
CA PHE A 234 -17.26 -4.72 -14.98
C PHE A 234 -17.43 -6.21 -15.25
N SER A 235 -17.39 -7.01 -14.19
CA SER A 235 -17.73 -8.44 -14.22
C SER A 235 -18.49 -8.82 -12.95
N VAL A 236 -19.25 -9.91 -13.01
CA VAL A 236 -19.95 -10.47 -11.85
C VAL A 236 -19.23 -11.74 -11.42
N SER A 237 -18.75 -11.76 -10.17
CA SER A 237 -18.18 -12.95 -9.55
C SER A 237 -19.19 -13.61 -8.62
N TYR A 238 -19.14 -14.93 -8.54
CA TYR A 238 -20.00 -15.74 -7.69
C TYR A 238 -19.18 -16.27 -6.52
N GLN A 239 -19.61 -15.99 -5.29
CA GLN A 239 -19.00 -16.53 -4.08
C GLN A 239 -19.99 -17.43 -3.34
N ASN A 240 -19.62 -18.69 -3.16
CA ASN A 240 -20.37 -19.62 -2.31
C ASN A 240 -19.92 -19.42 -0.87
N ARG A 241 -20.75 -18.79 -0.04
CA ARG A 241 -20.45 -18.63 1.39
C ARG A 241 -20.85 -19.91 2.13
N THR A 242 -19.87 -20.74 2.47
CA THR A 242 -20.06 -21.83 3.43
C THR A 242 -19.80 -21.30 4.84
N SER A 243 -20.73 -21.54 5.75
CA SER A 243 -20.54 -21.25 7.17
C SER A 243 -20.63 -22.55 7.95
N LYS A 244 -19.65 -22.81 8.82
CA LYS A 244 -19.67 -23.93 9.76
C LYS A 244 -19.96 -23.35 11.14
N LYS A 245 -21.01 -23.83 11.80
CA LYS A 245 -21.38 -23.44 13.15
C LYS A 245 -21.25 -24.66 14.05
N VAL A 246 -20.73 -24.47 15.26
CA VAL A 246 -20.67 -25.48 16.32
C VAL A 246 -21.25 -24.85 17.58
N LYS A 247 -21.94 -25.64 18.41
CA LYS A 247 -22.44 -25.16 19.70
C LYS A 247 -21.27 -24.96 20.66
N LEU A 248 -21.31 -23.89 21.46
CA LEU A 248 -20.27 -23.61 22.46
C LEU A 248 -20.07 -24.77 23.43
N THR A 249 -21.15 -25.47 23.80
CA THR A 249 -21.11 -26.64 24.69
C THR A 249 -20.37 -27.84 24.07
N GLU A 250 -20.52 -28.07 22.77
CA GLU A 250 -19.80 -29.12 22.06
C GLU A 250 -18.31 -28.77 21.95
N LEU A 251 -18.01 -27.52 21.61
CA LEU A 251 -16.64 -27.01 21.56
C LEU A 251 -15.95 -27.12 22.93
N ALA A 252 -16.61 -26.70 24.01
CA ALA A 252 -16.10 -26.77 25.37
C ALA A 252 -15.82 -28.21 25.81
N LYS A 253 -16.73 -29.16 25.49
CA LYS A 253 -16.52 -30.59 25.78
C LYS A 253 -15.31 -31.15 25.06
N VAL A 254 -15.11 -30.81 23.78
CA VAL A 254 -13.97 -31.29 23.00
C VAL A 254 -12.65 -30.75 23.57
N VAL A 255 -12.61 -29.46 23.91
CA VAL A 255 -11.42 -28.85 24.52
C VAL A 255 -11.13 -29.46 25.90
N TYR A 256 -12.16 -29.66 26.72
CA TYR A 256 -12.00 -30.28 28.04
C TYR A 256 -11.50 -31.73 27.97
N LEU A 257 -12.07 -32.54 27.06
CA LEU A 257 -11.71 -33.95 26.90
C LEU A 257 -10.36 -34.18 26.22
N SER A 258 -9.83 -33.21 25.47
CA SER A 258 -8.54 -33.36 24.79
C SER A 258 -7.36 -33.37 25.76
N GLY A 259 -7.54 -32.89 27.00
CA GLY A 259 -6.50 -32.81 28.02
C GLY A 259 -5.34 -31.88 27.65
N GLN A 260 -5.45 -31.11 26.56
CA GLN A 260 -4.47 -30.12 26.17
C GLN A 260 -4.80 -28.77 26.79
N ASP A 261 -3.79 -28.13 27.40
CA ASP A 261 -3.91 -26.78 27.92
C ASP A 261 -3.94 -25.80 26.74
N SER A 262 -5.13 -25.60 26.20
CA SER A 262 -5.35 -24.86 24.97
C SER A 262 -5.26 -23.36 25.24
N GLN A 263 -4.26 -22.68 24.67
CA GLN A 263 -4.11 -21.21 24.76
C GLN A 263 -5.10 -20.44 23.87
N ILE A 264 -6.23 -21.04 23.49
CA ILE A 264 -7.22 -20.39 22.63
C ILE A 264 -8.00 -19.37 23.47
N SER A 265 -7.67 -18.09 23.29
CA SER A 265 -8.43 -16.97 23.85
C SER A 265 -9.63 -16.63 22.96
N LEU A 266 -10.80 -16.44 23.56
CA LEU A 266 -12.01 -15.97 22.89
C LEU A 266 -12.33 -14.54 23.31
N SER A 267 -12.57 -13.64 22.35
CA SER A 267 -13.11 -12.33 22.64
C SER A 267 -14.55 -12.46 23.14
N LEU A 268 -14.81 -12.00 24.36
CA LEU A 268 -16.15 -11.94 24.93
C LEU A 268 -16.87 -10.71 24.38
N THR A 269 -17.68 -10.90 23.33
CA THR A 269 -18.56 -9.84 22.81
C THR A 269 -19.71 -9.57 23.78
N ASN A 270 -20.33 -8.39 23.68
CA ASN A 270 -21.49 -8.05 24.51
C ASN A 270 -22.64 -9.05 24.40
N ASP A 271 -22.89 -9.58 23.20
CA ASP A 271 -23.94 -10.59 22.97
C ASP A 271 -23.60 -11.91 23.68
N LEU A 272 -22.34 -12.34 23.61
CA LEU A 272 -21.89 -13.58 24.26
C LEU A 272 -21.86 -13.44 25.79
N LEU A 273 -21.47 -12.26 26.31
CA LEU A 273 -21.56 -11.95 27.73
C LEU A 273 -23.01 -12.00 28.23
N LYS A 274 -23.96 -11.50 27.42
CA LYS A 274 -25.38 -11.51 27.73
C LYS A 274 -25.97 -12.94 27.73
N GLU A 275 -25.53 -13.79 26.81
CA GLU A 275 -25.94 -15.21 26.78
C GLU A 275 -25.34 -16.02 27.92
N LEU A 276 -24.09 -15.74 28.32
CA LEU A 276 -23.43 -16.45 29.42
C LEU A 276 -23.99 -16.04 30.80
N GLY A 277 -24.48 -14.80 30.96
CA GLY A 277 -25.11 -14.33 32.18
C GLY A 277 -24.21 -14.52 33.41
N ASP A 278 -24.73 -15.17 34.45
CA ASP A 278 -23.99 -15.39 35.70
C ASP A 278 -22.79 -16.32 35.57
N LEU A 279 -22.72 -17.14 34.50
CA LEU A 279 -21.59 -18.04 34.24
C LEU A 279 -20.27 -17.28 34.02
N VAL A 280 -20.34 -15.99 33.68
CA VAL A 280 -19.18 -15.12 33.48
C VAL A 280 -18.41 -14.91 34.79
N GLN A 281 -19.07 -14.96 35.94
CA GLN A 281 -18.43 -14.71 37.25
C GLN A 281 -17.36 -15.74 37.62
N GLY A 282 -17.40 -16.93 37.00
CA GLY A 282 -16.39 -17.98 37.19
C GLY A 282 -15.18 -17.88 36.25
N LEU A 283 -15.16 -16.91 35.33
CA LEU A 283 -14.09 -16.74 34.34
C LEU A 283 -13.05 -15.73 34.83
N THR A 284 -11.76 -16.04 34.64
CA THR A 284 -10.69 -15.05 34.80
C THR A 284 -10.58 -14.25 33.50
N ILE A 285 -10.97 -12.99 33.51
CA ILE A 285 -11.04 -12.11 32.33
C ILE A 285 -9.92 -11.07 32.40
N GLU A 286 -9.11 -11.00 31.35
CA GLU A 286 -8.14 -9.91 31.16
C GLU A 286 -8.81 -8.74 30.44
N GLU A 287 -9.05 -7.63 31.15
CA GLU A 287 -9.61 -6.40 30.58
C GLU A 287 -8.50 -5.45 30.12
N THR A 288 -8.54 -5.01 28.86
CA THR A 288 -7.73 -3.87 28.39
C THR A 288 -8.65 -2.68 28.15
N ARG A 289 -8.41 -1.55 28.83
CA ARG A 289 -9.18 -0.32 28.65
C ARG A 289 -8.42 0.66 27.77
N GLN A 290 -8.97 0.96 26.59
CA GLN A 290 -8.45 1.98 25.69
C GLN A 290 -9.47 3.11 25.54
N LYS A 291 -9.04 4.35 25.77
CA LYS A 291 -9.85 5.54 25.48
C LYS A 291 -9.78 5.82 23.98
N ILE A 292 -10.91 5.75 23.29
CA ILE A 292 -11.02 6.03 21.86
C ILE A 292 -11.87 7.30 21.69
N SER A 293 -11.35 8.28 20.97
CA SER A 293 -12.09 9.48 20.55
C SER A 293 -12.81 9.21 19.23
N GLN A 294 -14.10 9.53 19.16
CA GLN A 294 -14.90 9.38 17.94
C GLN A 294 -15.64 10.69 17.65
N LEU A 295 -15.61 11.11 16.40
CA LEU A 295 -16.47 12.17 15.90
C LEU A 295 -17.90 11.63 15.73
N THR A 296 -18.88 12.23 16.39
CA THR A 296 -20.30 11.90 16.24
C THR A 296 -20.95 12.96 15.37
N ILE A 297 -21.53 12.55 14.24
CA ILE A 297 -22.25 13.43 13.32
C ILE A 297 -23.74 13.26 13.57
N LYS A 298 -24.42 14.36 13.94
CA LYS A 298 -25.88 14.40 14.08
C LYS A 298 -26.43 15.29 12.98
N GLN A 299 -27.28 14.74 12.11
CA GLN A 299 -28.02 15.55 11.13
C GLN A 299 -29.05 16.40 11.88
N SER A 300 -29.06 17.70 11.65
CA SER A 300 -30.17 18.55 12.09
C SER A 300 -31.26 18.51 11.02
N GLU A 301 -32.53 18.43 11.42
CA GLU A 301 -33.67 18.46 10.47
C GLU A 301 -33.80 19.81 9.75
N ALA A 302 -33.05 20.84 10.16
CA ALA A 302 -33.13 22.20 9.63
C ALA A 302 -32.34 22.41 8.32
N ASP A 303 -31.53 21.45 7.87
CA ASP A 303 -30.66 21.61 6.69
C ASP A 303 -31.28 21.05 5.38
N PHE A 304 -32.59 20.75 5.39
CA PHE A 304 -33.33 20.23 4.23
C PHE A 304 -34.24 21.27 3.55
N THR A 305 -34.16 22.55 3.91
CA THR A 305 -34.89 23.64 3.21
C THR A 305 -34.07 24.32 2.14
#